data_AF-A0A2N1VWI8-F1
#
_entry.id   AF-A0A2N1VWI8-F1
#
_cell.length_a   1.000
_cell.length_b   1.000
_cell.length_c   1.000
_cell.angle_alpha   90.00
_cell.angle_beta   90.00
_cell.angle_gamma   90.00
#
_symmetry.space_group_name_H-M   'P 1'
#
loop_
_entity.id
_entity.type
_entity.pdbx_description
1 polymer ?
#
loop_
_entity_poly.entity_id
_entity_poly.type
_entity_poly.pdbx_seq_one_letter_code
_entity_poly.pdbx_strand_id
1 'polypeptide(L)'
;MAELHDFSNPRNLYEKLIRDGEKLNVEVNGDNVFNFVSSAFHLQHWIKNSPLIGSEVMKRILKRISSDESIKLCESIARAKQSFMVELDENGSRIIVGDLSIDVFEMRNHIINQYDSYFKSK
;
A
#
# COMPACT_ATOMS: atom_id res chain seq x y z
N MET A 1 6.92 28.79 -8.68
CA MET A 1 7.81 27.61 -8.76
C MET A 1 6.98 26.42 -9.21
N ALA A 2 7.49 25.57 -10.11
CA ALA A 2 6.79 24.34 -10.49
C ALA A 2 7.13 23.24 -9.47
N GLU A 3 6.13 22.54 -8.97
CA GLU A 3 6.31 21.33 -8.17
C GLU A 3 6.45 20.13 -9.12
N LEU A 4 7.53 19.36 -8.97
CA LEU A 4 7.79 18.16 -9.76
C LEU A 4 7.42 16.92 -8.94
N HIS A 5 6.54 16.08 -9.47
CA HIS A 5 6.21 14.78 -8.90
C HIS A 5 6.87 13.67 -9.71
N ASP A 6 8.07 13.26 -9.30
CA ASP A 6 8.82 12.20 -9.97
C ASP A 6 8.44 10.81 -9.44
N PHE A 7 8.22 9.86 -10.35
CA PHE A 7 7.97 8.44 -10.06
C PHE A 7 8.88 7.54 -10.89
N SER A 8 10.18 7.87 -10.96
CA SER A 8 11.18 7.15 -11.75
C SER A 8 11.82 5.95 -11.05
N ASN A 9 11.60 5.78 -9.74
CA ASN A 9 12.20 4.71 -8.95
C ASN A 9 11.28 4.22 -7.81
N PRO A 10 11.54 3.03 -7.23
CA PRO A 10 10.72 2.47 -6.15
C PRO A 10 10.67 3.33 -4.89
N ARG A 11 11.74 4.09 -4.58
CA ARG A 11 11.79 4.96 -3.41
C ARG A 11 10.78 6.10 -3.53
N ASN A 12 10.65 6.72 -4.70
CA ASN A 12 9.66 7.77 -4.92
C ASN A 12 8.22 7.25 -4.78
N LEU A 13 7.95 6.03 -5.26
CA LEU A 13 6.63 5.40 -5.10
C LEU A 13 6.35 5.00 -3.64
N TYR A 14 7.37 4.60 -2.90
CA TYR A 14 7.26 4.42 -1.44
C TYR A 14 6.93 5.74 -0.73
N GLU A 15 7.57 6.85 -1.10
CA GLU A 15 7.23 8.16 -0.54
C GLU A 15 5.80 8.60 -0.90
N LYS A 16 5.28 8.20 -2.07
CA LYS A 16 3.85 8.35 -2.40
C LYS A 16 2.97 7.54 -1.48
N LEU A 17 3.31 6.27 -1.24
CA LEU A 17 2.55 5.41 -0.33
C LEU A 17 2.45 6.04 1.07
N ILE A 18 3.54 6.64 1.57
CA ILE A 18 3.53 7.38 2.84
C ILE A 18 2.58 8.59 2.75
N ARG A 19 2.70 9.44 1.72
CA ARG A 19 1.80 10.59 1.53
C ARG A 19 0.33 10.20 1.42
N ASP A 20 0.02 9.11 0.72
CA ASP A 20 -1.36 8.61 0.61
C ASP A 20 -1.85 8.08 1.96
N GLY A 21 -0.99 7.43 2.75
CA GLY A 21 -1.30 7.03 4.12
C GLY A 21 -1.53 8.20 5.06
N GLU A 22 -0.79 9.30 4.87
CA GLU A 22 -1.00 10.56 5.59
C GLU A 22 -2.31 11.23 5.19
N LYS A 23 -2.68 11.20 3.91
CA LYS A 23 -3.98 11.72 3.43
C LYS A 23 -5.16 11.00 4.11
N LEU A 24 -5.04 9.71 4.41
CA LEU A 24 -6.06 8.98 5.17
C LEU A 24 -6.23 9.52 6.60
N ASN A 25 -5.24 10.18 7.20
CA ASN A 25 -5.43 10.88 8.49
C ASN A 25 -6.22 12.19 8.35
N VAL A 26 -6.20 12.80 7.16
CA VAL A 26 -6.91 14.06 6.89
C VAL A 26 -8.36 13.76 6.54
N GLU A 27 -8.57 12.81 5.63
CA GLU A 27 -9.89 12.44 5.15
C GLU A 27 -9.89 11.00 4.64
N VAL A 28 -10.76 10.17 5.20
CA VAL A 28 -11.02 8.83 4.67
C VAL A 28 -12.18 8.91 3.68
N ASN A 29 -11.92 8.56 2.43
CA ASN A 29 -12.94 8.39 1.39
C ASN A 29 -12.48 7.32 0.37
N GLY A 30 -13.38 6.94 -0.54
CA GLY A 30 -13.11 5.92 -1.56
C GLY A 30 -11.86 6.20 -2.39
N ASP A 31 -11.65 7.45 -2.78
CA ASP A 31 -10.52 7.86 -3.63
C ASP A 31 -9.18 7.78 -2.88
N ASN A 32 -9.12 8.28 -1.65
CA ASN A 32 -7.91 8.23 -0.83
C ASN A 32 -7.54 6.78 -0.48
N VAL A 33 -8.53 5.94 -0.17
CA VAL A 33 -8.32 4.50 0.06
C VAL A 33 -7.81 3.81 -1.20
N PHE A 34 -8.44 4.05 -2.36
CA PHE A 34 -8.01 3.46 -3.62
C PHE A 34 -6.58 3.88 -4.00
N ASN A 35 -6.24 5.16 -3.82
CA ASN A 35 -4.91 5.68 -4.09
C ASN A 35 -3.84 4.98 -3.23
N PHE A 36 -4.11 4.82 -1.93
CA PHE A 36 -3.22 4.11 -1.02
C PHE A 36 -3.04 2.64 -1.43
N VAL A 37 -4.15 1.94 -1.69
CA VAL A 37 -4.17 0.55 -2.16
C VAL A 37 -3.39 0.37 -3.47
N SER A 38 -3.63 1.25 -4.44
CA SER A 38 -2.97 1.24 -5.74
C SER A 38 -1.46 1.47 -5.59
N SER A 39 -1.06 2.44 -4.76
CA SER A 39 0.36 2.68 -4.46
C SER A 39 1.03 1.48 -3.78
N ALA A 40 0.37 0.83 -2.84
CA ALA A 40 0.90 -0.36 -2.17
C ALA A 40 1.11 -1.52 -3.17
N PHE A 41 0.13 -1.77 -4.04
CA PHE A 41 0.21 -2.79 -5.09
C PHE A 41 1.33 -2.49 -6.10
N HIS A 42 1.36 -1.27 -6.66
CA HIS A 42 2.36 -0.91 -7.66
C HIS A 42 3.78 -0.91 -7.09
N LEU A 43 3.95 -0.56 -5.82
CA LEU A 43 5.25 -0.62 -5.14
C LEU A 43 5.76 -2.06 -5.03
N GLN A 44 4.91 -2.98 -4.59
CA GLN A 44 5.22 -4.41 -4.59
C GLN A 44 5.65 -4.88 -5.98
N HIS A 45 4.84 -4.55 -6.99
CA HIS A 45 5.07 -4.96 -8.37
C HIS A 45 6.39 -4.42 -8.91
N TRP A 46 6.73 -3.17 -8.60
CA TRP A 46 8.00 -2.58 -9.02
C TRP A 46 9.19 -3.26 -8.33
N ILE A 47 9.14 -3.41 -6.99
CA ILE A 47 10.21 -4.08 -6.25
C ILE A 47 10.45 -5.48 -6.81
N LYS A 48 9.38 -6.25 -7.06
CA LYS A 48 9.45 -7.61 -7.62
C LYS A 48 10.15 -7.70 -8.97
N ASN A 49 10.04 -6.67 -9.79
CA ASN A 49 10.64 -6.61 -11.13
C ASN A 49 11.94 -5.78 -11.16
N SER A 50 12.44 -5.34 -10.00
CA SER A 50 13.65 -4.52 -9.92
C SER A 50 14.91 -5.38 -10.07
N PRO A 51 15.93 -4.91 -10.82
CA PRO A 51 17.23 -5.59 -10.89
C PRO A 51 17.98 -5.57 -9.54
N LEU A 52 17.49 -4.82 -8.55
CA LEU A 52 18.12 -4.65 -7.23
C LEU A 52 17.80 -5.79 -6.24
N ILE A 53 17.07 -6.85 -6.64
CA ILE A 53 16.85 -8.05 -5.82
C ILE A 53 18.12 -8.95 -5.77
N GLY A 54 19.28 -8.33 -5.59
CA GLY A 54 20.56 -9.03 -5.58
C GLY A 54 20.84 -9.78 -4.28
N SER A 55 20.38 -9.26 -3.14
CA SER A 55 20.70 -9.84 -1.83
C SER A 55 19.61 -10.79 -1.30
N GLU A 56 20.03 -11.84 -0.60
CA GLU A 56 19.09 -12.79 0.03
C GLU A 56 18.23 -12.18 1.14
N VAL A 57 18.72 -11.11 1.77
CA VAL A 57 17.91 -10.33 2.72
C VAL A 57 16.72 -9.70 1.99
N MET A 58 16.95 -9.06 0.85
CA MET A 58 15.91 -8.40 0.07
C MET A 58 14.92 -9.39 -0.53
N LYS A 59 15.39 -10.56 -0.99
CA LYS A 59 14.50 -11.65 -1.43
C LYS A 59 13.59 -12.14 -0.30
N ARG A 60 14.11 -12.30 0.92
CA ARG A 60 13.29 -12.70 2.08
C ARG A 60 12.25 -11.66 2.45
N ILE A 61 12.63 -10.38 2.47
CA ILE A 61 11.69 -9.28 2.76
C ILE A 61 10.59 -9.24 1.68
N LEU A 62 10.95 -9.28 0.40
CA LEU A 62 9.99 -9.29 -0.70
C LEU A 62 9.06 -10.51 -0.65
N LYS A 63 9.58 -11.69 -0.30
CA LYS A 63 8.76 -12.89 -0.12
C LYS A 63 7.71 -12.68 0.97
N ARG A 64 8.10 -12.10 2.11
CA ARG A 64 7.17 -11.79 3.21
C ARG A 64 6.10 -10.79 2.77
N ILE A 65 6.48 -9.69 2.13
CA ILE A 65 5.55 -8.68 1.60
C ILE A 65 4.57 -9.34 0.62
N SER A 66 5.07 -10.20 -0.27
CA SER A 66 4.22 -10.83 -1.30
C SER A 66 3.28 -11.90 -0.77
N SER A 67 3.57 -12.48 0.39
CA SER A 67 2.67 -13.43 1.06
C SER A 67 1.63 -12.76 1.96
N ASP A 68 1.77 -11.45 2.23
CA ASP A 68 0.91 -10.73 3.14
C ASP A 68 -0.52 -10.57 2.60
N GLU A 69 -1.51 -10.86 3.44
CA GLU A 69 -2.92 -10.83 3.03
C GLU A 69 -3.42 -9.41 2.72
N SER A 70 -2.92 -8.38 3.41
CA SER A 70 -3.29 -6.99 3.11
C SER A 70 -2.74 -6.57 1.75
N ILE A 71 -1.53 -7.00 1.41
CA ILE A 71 -0.93 -6.75 0.08
C ILE A 71 -1.69 -7.50 -1.03
N LYS A 72 -2.10 -8.75 -0.80
CA LYS A 72 -2.94 -9.51 -1.74
C LYS A 72 -4.32 -8.87 -1.94
N LEU A 73 -4.91 -8.32 -0.88
CA LEU A 73 -6.15 -7.58 -0.96
C LEU A 73 -5.96 -6.32 -1.83
N CYS A 74 -4.86 -5.58 -1.61
CA CYS A 74 -4.53 -4.44 -2.45
C CYS A 74 -4.41 -4.81 -3.93
N GLU A 75 -3.75 -5.94 -4.24
CA GLU A 75 -3.68 -6.46 -5.62
C GLU A 75 -5.08 -6.78 -6.18
N SER A 76 -5.94 -7.43 -5.37
CA SER A 76 -7.27 -7.84 -5.81
C SER A 76 -8.16 -6.63 -6.13
N ILE A 77 -8.09 -5.58 -5.31
CA ILE A 77 -8.79 -4.31 -5.55
C ILE A 77 -8.18 -3.58 -6.77
N ALA A 78 -6.86 -3.38 -6.79
CA ALA A 78 -6.20 -2.59 -7.83
C ALA A 78 -6.30 -3.22 -9.23
N ARG A 79 -6.41 -4.55 -9.31
CA ARG A 79 -6.65 -5.28 -10.58
C ARG A 79 -8.13 -5.47 -10.89
N ALA A 80 -9.05 -4.86 -10.14
CA ALA A 80 -10.50 -5.00 -10.29
C ALA A 80 -10.99 -6.47 -10.24
N LYS A 81 -10.32 -7.32 -9.47
CA LYS A 81 -10.76 -8.71 -9.22
C LYS A 81 -11.88 -8.76 -8.17
N GLN A 82 -11.92 -7.78 -7.28
CA GLN A 82 -12.95 -7.62 -6.26
C GLN A 82 -13.37 -6.16 -6.17
N SER A 83 -14.68 -5.92 -6.04
CA SER A 83 -15.21 -4.62 -5.64
C SER A 83 -14.97 -4.40 -4.15
N PHE A 84 -14.83 -3.14 -3.73
CA PHE A 84 -14.77 -2.76 -2.33
C PHE A 84 -15.69 -1.58 -2.05
N MET A 85 -16.05 -1.42 -0.78
CA MET A 85 -16.73 -0.24 -0.26
C MET A 85 -15.92 0.36 0.88
N VAL A 86 -16.05 1.67 1.09
CA VAL A 86 -15.53 2.35 2.28
C VAL A 86 -16.73 2.74 3.13
N GLU A 87 -16.80 2.17 4.33
CA GLU A 87 -17.83 2.48 5.31
C GLU A 87 -17.25 3.41 6.37
N LEU A 88 -17.96 4.51 6.63
CA LEU A 88 -17.61 5.50 7.63
C LEU A 88 -18.79 5.59 8.61
N ASP A 89 -18.56 5.19 9.86
CA ASP A 89 -19.58 5.23 10.90
C ASP A 89 -19.00 5.79 12.22
N GLU A 90 -19.84 5.89 13.24
CA GLU A 90 -19.42 6.33 14.58
C GLU A 90 -18.35 5.42 15.21
N ASN A 91 -18.21 4.19 14.70
CA ASN A 91 -17.30 3.17 15.19
C ASN A 91 -15.97 3.12 14.40
N GLY A 92 -15.79 3.96 13.39
CA GLY A 92 -14.53 4.08 12.65
C GLY A 92 -14.67 4.09 11.13
N SER A 93 -13.59 3.70 10.46
CA SER A 93 -13.49 3.70 9.00
C SER A 93 -13.04 2.33 8.51
N ARG A 94 -13.86 1.68 7.70
CA ARG A 94 -13.65 0.29 7.29
C ARG A 94 -13.65 0.13 5.79
N ILE A 95 -12.84 -0.81 5.31
CA ILE A 95 -12.89 -1.33 3.95
C ILE A 95 -13.68 -2.63 3.98
N ILE A 96 -14.72 -2.70 3.18
CA ILE A 96 -15.55 -3.91 3.02
C ILE A 96 -15.24 -4.54 1.66
N VAL A 97 -14.80 -5.81 1.65
CA VAL A 97 -14.50 -6.59 0.44
C VAL A 97 -15.11 -7.98 0.57
N GLY A 98 -16.27 -8.19 -0.07
CA GLY A 98 -17.07 -9.41 0.17
C GLY A 98 -17.47 -9.49 1.64
N ASP A 99 -17.09 -10.58 2.31
CA ASP A 99 -17.35 -10.79 3.75
C ASP A 99 -16.25 -10.23 4.66
N LEU A 100 -15.18 -9.67 4.09
CA LEU A 100 -14.09 -9.08 4.85
C LEU A 100 -14.42 -7.63 5.23
N SER A 101 -14.18 -7.29 6.49
CA SER A 101 -14.29 -5.94 7.04
C SER A 101 -13.00 -5.61 7.79
N ILE A 102 -12.28 -4.59 7.32
CA ILE A 102 -10.93 -4.26 7.83
C ILE A 102 -10.88 -2.77 8.18
N ASP A 103 -10.33 -2.44 9.34
CA ASP A 103 -10.07 -1.04 9.70
C ASP A 103 -9.03 -0.41 8.76
N VAL A 104 -9.36 0.76 8.22
CA VAL A 104 -8.53 1.48 7.23
C VAL A 104 -7.16 1.83 7.83
N PHE A 105 -7.10 2.23 9.09
CA PHE A 105 -5.88 2.69 9.74
C PHE A 105 -5.00 1.51 10.16
N GLU A 106 -5.58 0.42 10.63
CA GLU A 106 -4.86 -0.84 10.90
C GLU A 106 -4.21 -1.36 9.61
N MET A 107 -4.99 -1.48 8.52
CA MET A 107 -4.47 -1.91 7.22
C MET A 107 -3.35 -1.00 6.73
N ARG A 108 -3.56 0.33 6.82
CA ARG A 108 -2.57 1.32 6.43
C ARG A 108 -1.26 1.16 7.20
N ASN A 109 -1.34 1.13 8.53
CA ASN A 109 -0.15 1.03 9.39
C ASN A 109 0.59 -0.27 9.13
N HIS A 110 -0.13 -1.38 9.00
CA HIS A 110 0.45 -2.68 8.69
C HIS A 110 1.21 -2.68 7.35
N ILE A 111 0.59 -2.17 6.29
CA ILE A 111 1.21 -2.08 4.96
C ILE A 111 2.46 -1.18 4.98
N ILE A 112 2.38 -0.01 5.61
CA ILE A 112 3.53 0.90 5.73
C ILE A 112 4.68 0.21 6.48
N ASN A 113 4.39 -0.47 7.60
CA ASN A 113 5.40 -1.18 8.38
C ASN A 113 6.10 -2.30 7.58
N GLN A 114 5.37 -2.99 6.69
CA GLN A 114 5.97 -3.97 5.80
C GLN A 114 7.01 -3.32 4.86
N TYR A 115 6.69 -2.17 4.27
CA TYR A 115 7.62 -1.47 3.37
C TYR A 115 8.73 -0.70 4.08
N ASP A 116 8.47 -0.18 5.28
CA ASP A 116 9.49 0.45 6.13
C ASP A 116 10.67 -0.49 6.34
N SER A 117 10.40 -1.77 6.59
CA SER A 117 11.46 -2.77 6.76
C SER A 117 12.33 -2.98 5.51
N TYR A 118 11.84 -2.62 4.31
CA TYR A 118 12.58 -2.69 3.05
C TYR A 118 13.35 -1.39 2.78
N PHE A 119 12.76 -0.23 3.07
CA PHE A 119 13.32 1.08 2.71
C PHE A 119 14.11 1.77 3.83
N LYS A 120 13.92 1.38 5.09
CA LYS A 120 14.60 1.95 6.27
C LYS A 120 15.66 1.04 6.87
N SER A 121 15.75 -0.22 6.46
CA SER A 121 16.88 -1.09 6.81
C SER A 121 18.16 -0.57 6.13
N LYS A 122 18.94 0.21 6.87
CA LYS A 122 20.34 0.57 6.57
C LYS A 122 21.25 -0.20 7.50
#